data_AF-A0A4U9IXS7-F1
#
_entry.id   AF-A0A4U9IXS7-F1
#
_cell.length_a   1.000
_cell.length_b   1.000
_cell.length_c   1.000
_cell.angle_alpha   90.00
_cell.angle_beta   90.00
_cell.angle_gamma   90.00
#
_symmetry.space_group_name_H-M   'P 1'
#
loop_
_entity.id
_entity.type
_entity.pdbx_description
1 polymer ?
#
loop_
_entity_poly.entity_id
_entity_poly.type
_entity_poly.pdbx_seq_one_letter_code
_entity_poly.pdbx_strand_id
1 'polypeptide(L)'
;MDESYKEFIMQLASWDTRRDFWNQTDYFKQRMVGNSKADAALLDELINNIQFMAGDPLRNINDSVKLIAETAPDANNLLRQYVAFASQRAASHLNDELKGAWAARTVQMKAQVKRQEEVAKAIFNRRVHNIEQALKIAEKSNISRSETDVPQTNCRTLKCSCWVARCCRHVWKTCKPWGQM
;
A
#
# COMPACT_ATOMS: atom_id res chain seq x y z
N MET A 1 16.19 11.48 4.41
CA MET A 1 15.52 11.59 5.72
C MET A 1 14.40 10.56 5.73
N ASP A 2 14.19 9.84 6.82
CA ASP A 2 13.12 8.84 6.93
C ASP A 2 11.73 9.53 6.91
N GLU A 3 10.74 8.91 6.27
CA GLU A 3 9.38 9.44 6.13
C GLU A 3 8.70 9.59 7.50
N SER A 4 8.99 8.67 8.42
CA SER A 4 8.52 8.72 9.80
C SER A 4 9.03 9.95 10.55
N TYR A 5 10.31 10.28 10.37
CA TYR A 5 10.94 11.44 11.00
C TYR A 5 10.44 12.75 10.38
N LYS A 6 10.24 12.77 9.07
CA LYS A 6 9.67 13.93 8.37
C LYS A 6 8.27 14.26 8.90
N GLU A 7 7.41 13.25 9.08
CA GLU A 7 6.08 13.45 9.65
C GLU A 7 6.16 13.93 11.10
N PHE A 8 7.07 13.37 11.90
CA PHE A 8 7.30 13.84 13.26
C PHE A 8 7.68 15.32 13.32
N ILE A 9 8.65 15.76 12.50
CA ILE A 9 9.05 17.18 12.43
C ILE A 9 7.90 18.06 11.95
N MET A 10 7.10 17.60 10.98
CA MET A 10 5.92 18.34 10.53
C MET A 10 4.91 18.54 11.67
N GLN A 11 4.62 17.50 12.46
CA GLN A 11 3.76 17.61 13.63
C GLN A 11 4.37 18.49 14.73
N LEU A 12 5.69 18.41 14.95
CA LEU A 12 6.40 19.19 15.97
C LEU A 12 6.49 20.68 15.63
N ALA A 13 6.52 21.04 14.35
CA ALA A 13 6.56 22.44 13.91
C ALA A 13 5.15 23.04 13.73
N SER A 14 4.12 22.21 13.57
CA SER A 14 2.75 22.65 13.29
C SER A 14 2.19 23.55 14.39
N TRP A 15 1.53 24.63 13.97
CA TRP A 15 0.79 25.53 14.86
C TRP A 15 -0.39 24.79 15.53
N ASP A 16 -1.13 23.99 14.77
CA ASP A 16 -2.29 23.27 15.27
C ASP A 16 -1.91 22.24 16.33
N THR A 17 -0.78 21.53 16.14
CA THR A 17 -0.29 20.58 17.14
C THR A 17 0.08 21.27 18.46
N ARG A 18 0.72 22.45 18.39
CA ARG A 18 1.03 23.25 19.60
C ARG A 18 -0.25 23.71 20.29
N ARG A 19 -1.22 24.21 19.52
CA ARG A 19 -2.52 24.66 20.03
C ARG A 19 -3.30 23.52 20.70
N ASP A 20 -3.39 22.36 20.04
CA ASP A 20 -4.08 21.18 20.56
C ASP A 20 -3.43 20.67 21.85
N PHE A 21 -2.09 20.66 21.90
CA PHE A 21 -1.33 20.29 23.09
C PHE A 21 -1.69 21.18 24.28
N TRP A 22 -1.67 22.50 24.11
CA TRP A 22 -2.01 23.42 25.19
C TRP A 22 -3.45 23.27 25.65
N ASN A 23 -4.40 23.12 24.73
CA ASN A 23 -5.81 22.88 25.08
C ASN A 23 -6.03 21.59 25.90
N GLN A 24 -5.16 20.59 25.75
CA GLN A 24 -5.26 19.33 26.49
C GLN A 24 -4.58 19.37 27.85
N THR A 25 -3.60 20.26 28.03
CA THR A 25 -2.74 20.31 29.22
C THR A 25 -3.39 21.05 30.39
N ASP A 26 -3.25 20.51 31.60
CA ASP A 26 -3.78 21.15 32.81
C ASP A 26 -3.10 22.51 33.11
N TYR A 27 -1.84 22.67 32.71
CA TYR A 27 -1.09 23.92 32.81
C TYR A 27 -1.83 25.13 32.21
N PHE A 28 -2.43 24.96 31.03
CA PHE A 28 -3.24 25.98 30.39
C PHE A 28 -4.61 26.10 31.06
N LYS A 29 -5.28 24.97 31.31
CA LYS A 29 -6.63 24.94 31.88
C LYS A 29 -6.73 25.62 33.25
N GLN A 30 -5.71 25.47 34.10
CA GLN A 30 -5.67 26.11 35.42
C GLN A 30 -5.49 27.63 35.37
N ARG A 31 -4.98 28.16 34.26
CA ARG A 31 -4.75 29.59 34.04
C ARG A 31 -5.88 30.28 33.27
N MET A 32 -6.90 29.52 32.84
CA MET A 32 -8.08 30.10 32.23
C MET A 32 -8.88 30.88 33.27
N VAL A 33 -9.29 32.09 32.92
CA VAL A 33 -10.08 32.97 33.78
C VAL A 33 -11.57 33.00 33.37
N GLY A 34 -11.94 32.25 32.33
CA GLY A 34 -13.29 32.19 31.79
C GLY A 34 -13.66 33.41 30.93
N ASN A 35 -12.67 34.22 30.57
CA ASN A 35 -12.82 35.34 29.65
C ASN A 35 -12.25 34.93 28.30
N SER A 36 -13.11 34.76 27.30
CA SER A 36 -12.75 34.27 25.98
C SER A 36 -11.61 35.05 25.31
N LYS A 37 -11.53 36.38 25.53
CA LYS A 37 -10.47 37.21 24.96
C LYS A 37 -9.13 37.00 25.69
N ALA A 38 -9.17 36.93 27.02
CA ALA A 38 -7.97 36.73 27.82
C ALA A 38 -7.41 35.31 27.64
N ASP A 39 -8.28 34.30 27.63
CA ASP A 39 -7.91 32.90 27.46
C ASP A 39 -7.33 32.65 26.05
N ALA A 40 -7.85 33.32 25.01
CA ALA A 40 -7.29 33.25 23.66
C ALA A 40 -5.91 33.93 23.55
N ALA A 41 -5.72 35.08 24.21
CA ALA A 41 -4.42 35.76 24.24
C ALA A 41 -3.36 34.93 24.98
N LEU A 42 -3.73 34.33 26.12
CA LEU A 42 -2.87 33.40 26.85
C LEU A 42 -2.50 32.19 25.99
N LEU A 43 -3.47 31.60 25.29
CA LEU A 43 -3.21 30.47 24.40
C LEU A 43 -2.22 30.83 23.28
N ASP A 44 -2.40 31.99 22.65
CA ASP A 44 -1.48 32.48 21.61
C ASP A 44 -0.06 32.67 22.15
N GLU A 45 0.09 33.25 23.34
CA GLU A 45 1.39 33.40 24.02
C GLU A 45 2.05 32.04 24.27
N LEU A 46 1.30 31.07 24.81
CA LEU A 46 1.81 29.73 25.08
C LEU A 46 2.21 28.98 23.80
N ILE A 47 1.47 29.16 22.71
CA ILE A 47 1.84 28.56 21.42
C ILE A 47 3.18 29.14 20.93
N ASN A 48 3.38 30.45 21.08
CA ASN A 48 4.63 31.14 20.72
C ASN A 48 5.81 30.78 21.63
N ASN A 49 5.53 30.30 22.85
CA ASN A 49 6.55 29.78 23.77
C ASN A 49 7.12 28.41 23.36
N ILE A 50 6.50 27.71 22.40
CA ILE A 50 7.07 26.53 21.77
C ILE A 50 7.70 26.92 20.44
N GLN A 51 9.03 26.79 20.37
CA GLN A 51 9.83 27.19 19.23
C GLN A 51 10.57 25.99 18.67
N PHE A 52 10.32 25.70 17.40
CA PHE A 52 11.07 24.71 16.64
C PHE A 52 12.15 25.40 15.82
N MET A 53 13.38 24.89 15.89
CA MET A 53 14.50 25.33 15.09
C MET A 53 14.93 24.17 14.20
N ALA A 54 14.73 24.35 12.89
CA ALA A 54 15.14 23.37 11.89
C ALA A 54 16.66 23.23 11.88
N GLY A 55 17.13 21.99 11.80
CA GLY A 55 18.54 21.66 11.65
C GLY A 55 19.08 22.10 10.29
N ASP A 56 20.40 22.29 10.24
CA ASP A 56 21.15 22.55 9.02
C ASP A 56 22.27 21.51 8.90
N PRO A 57 22.11 20.48 8.05
CA PRO A 57 23.11 19.43 7.85
C PRO A 57 24.45 19.95 7.34
N LEU A 58 24.47 21.07 6.58
CA LEU A 58 25.71 21.65 6.06
C LEU A 58 26.56 22.29 7.17
N ARG A 59 25.89 22.72 8.24
CA ARG A 59 26.53 23.34 9.41
C ARG A 59 26.60 22.40 10.61
N ASN A 60 26.23 21.12 10.44
CA ASN A 60 26.15 20.11 11.49
C ASN A 60 25.23 20.54 12.67
N ILE A 61 24.14 21.23 12.36
CA ILE A 61 23.13 21.68 13.33
C ILE A 61 21.97 20.69 13.29
N ASN A 62 21.64 20.09 14.43
CA ASN A 62 20.49 19.18 14.55
C ASN A 62 19.19 19.97 14.79
N ASP A 63 18.06 19.35 14.43
CA ASP A 63 16.74 19.86 14.79
C ASP A 63 16.60 19.99 16.31
N SER A 64 16.04 21.11 16.76
CA SER A 64 15.85 21.36 18.18
C SER A 64 14.51 22.04 18.47
N VAL A 65 13.98 21.76 19.65
CA VAL A 65 12.73 22.34 20.14
C VAL A 65 12.96 22.93 21.51
N LYS A 66 12.41 24.12 21.73
CA LYS A 66 12.47 24.87 22.98
C LYS A 66 11.05 25.14 23.46
N LEU A 67 10.83 24.97 24.76
CA LEU A 67 9.59 25.36 25.43
C LEU A 67 9.93 26.29 26.59
N ILE A 68 9.23 27.42 26.66
CA ILE A 68 9.37 28.41 27.73
C ILE A 68 8.15 28.27 28.66
N ALA A 69 8.41 28.16 29.97
CA ALA A 69 7.38 28.12 31.01
C ALA A 69 7.85 28.96 32.22
N GLU A 70 6.94 29.21 33.15
CA GLU A 70 7.19 30.04 34.34
C GLU A 70 8.21 29.41 35.30
N THR A 71 8.26 28.07 35.36
CA THR A 71 9.15 27.34 36.26
C THR A 71 10.03 26.34 35.49
N ALA A 72 11.25 26.11 35.98
CA ALA A 72 12.16 25.11 35.44
C ALA A 72 11.59 23.67 35.42
N PRO A 73 10.92 23.16 36.48
CA PRO A 73 10.33 21.82 36.43
C PRO A 73 9.18 21.73 35.42
N ASP A 74 8.34 22.76 35.30
CA ASP A 74 7.25 22.77 34.31
C ASP A 74 7.80 22.76 32.90
N ALA A 75 8.82 23.57 32.60
CA ALA A 75 9.43 23.61 31.26
C ALA A 75 9.95 22.24 30.82
N ASN A 76 10.67 21.51 31.69
CA ASN A 76 11.18 20.18 31.37
C ASN A 76 10.04 19.15 31.22
N ASN A 77 9.05 19.17 32.10
CA ASN A 77 7.93 18.22 32.06
C ASN A 77 7.04 18.44 30.83
N LEU A 78 6.67 19.69 30.57
CA LEU A 78 5.86 20.09 29.42
C LEU A 78 6.57 19.80 28.10
N LEU A 79 7.88 20.05 28.00
CA LEU A 79 8.64 19.75 26.79
C LEU A 79 8.63 18.25 26.47
N ARG A 80 8.81 17.40 27.49
CA ARG A 80 8.75 15.93 27.32
C ARG A 80 7.37 15.46 26.90
N GLN A 81 6.33 16.01 27.52
CA GLN A 81 4.95 15.71 27.14
C GLN A 81 4.64 16.16 25.71
N TYR A 82 5.12 17.34 25.32
CA TYR A 82 4.91 17.86 23.97
C TYR A 82 5.58 16.99 22.89
N VAL A 83 6.84 16.59 23.11
CA VAL A 83 7.54 15.68 22.19
C VAL A 83 6.82 14.34 22.08
N ALA A 84 6.36 13.77 23.19
CA ALA A 84 5.58 12.54 23.18
C ALA A 84 4.23 12.71 22.45
N PHE A 85 3.55 13.84 22.65
CA PHE A 85 2.30 14.18 21.99
C PHE A 85 2.46 14.30 20.47
N ALA A 86 3.48 15.03 20.01
CA ALA A 86 3.78 15.15 18.58
C ALA A 86 4.17 13.79 17.97
N SER A 87 4.96 12.98 18.68
CA SER A 87 5.31 11.62 18.26
C SER A 87 4.10 10.72 18.11
N GLN A 88 3.16 10.76 19.06
CA GLN A 88 1.94 9.98 19.00
C GLN A 88 1.05 10.39 17.83
N ARG A 89 0.92 11.71 17.57
CA ARG A 89 0.17 12.21 16.42
C ARG A 89 0.77 11.77 15.10
N ALA A 90 2.09 11.87 14.95
CA ALA A 90 2.79 11.41 13.75
C ALA A 90 2.56 9.91 13.51
N ALA A 91 2.71 9.09 14.55
CA ALA A 91 2.45 7.66 14.46
C ALA A 91 0.99 7.35 14.07
N SER A 92 0.01 8.05 14.66
CA SER A 92 -1.40 7.89 14.29
C SER A 92 -1.66 8.28 12.83
N HIS A 93 -1.11 9.40 12.37
CA HIS A 93 -1.26 9.86 10.99
C HIS A 93 -0.70 8.85 9.99
N LEU A 94 0.54 8.39 10.19
CA LEU A 94 1.18 7.37 9.34
C LEU A 94 0.39 6.05 9.32
N ASN A 95 -0.16 5.65 10.46
CA ASN A 95 -0.99 4.45 10.54
C ASN A 95 -2.30 4.59 9.74
N ASP A 96 -2.90 5.78 9.72
CA ASP A 96 -4.12 6.03 8.96
C ASP A 96 -3.84 6.13 7.45
N GLU A 97 -2.72 6.74 7.05
CA GLU A 97 -2.22 6.68 5.68
C GLU A 97 -1.97 5.23 5.23
N LEU A 98 -1.34 4.42 6.08
CA LEU A 98 -1.08 3.00 5.81
C LEU A 98 -2.38 2.21 5.60
N LYS A 99 -3.40 2.44 6.45
CA LYS A 99 -4.73 1.80 6.28
C LYS A 99 -5.37 2.22 4.96
N GLY A 100 -5.31 3.51 4.61
CA GLY A 100 -5.84 4.02 3.35
C GLY A 100 -5.15 3.40 2.13
N ALA A 101 -3.82 3.37 2.14
CA ALA A 101 -3.01 2.74 1.10
C ALA A 101 -3.30 1.24 0.96
N TRP A 102 -3.45 0.53 2.09
CA TRP A 102 -3.80 -0.88 2.10
C TRP A 102 -5.19 -1.15 1.49
N ALA A 103 -6.18 -0.34 1.86
CA ALA A 103 -7.53 -0.45 1.31
C ALA A 103 -7.53 -0.22 -0.21
N ALA A 104 -6.85 0.83 -0.67
CA ALA A 104 -6.71 1.12 -2.11
C ALA A 104 -6.00 -0.03 -2.85
N ARG A 105 -4.91 -0.56 -2.29
CA ARG A 105 -4.17 -1.69 -2.85
C ARG A 105 -5.03 -2.95 -2.94
N THR A 106 -5.84 -3.20 -1.92
CA THR A 106 -6.77 -4.34 -1.88
C THR A 106 -7.81 -4.24 -3.01
N VAL A 107 -8.42 -3.07 -3.19
CA VAL A 107 -9.39 -2.83 -4.27
C VAL A 107 -8.73 -3.02 -5.64
N GLN A 108 -7.53 -2.44 -5.82
CA GLN A 108 -6.76 -2.58 -7.06
C GLN A 108 -6.47 -4.06 -7.37
N MET A 109 -6.02 -4.82 -6.37
CA MET A 109 -5.65 -6.24 -6.53
C MET A 109 -6.88 -7.11 -6.82
N LYS A 110 -8.00 -6.88 -6.14
CA LYS A 110 -9.28 -7.54 -6.45
C LYS A 110 -9.70 -7.31 -7.90
N ALA A 111 -9.59 -6.07 -8.38
CA ALA A 111 -9.91 -5.75 -9.78
C ALA A 111 -8.94 -6.43 -10.77
N GLN A 112 -7.66 -6.54 -10.41
CA GLN A 112 -6.68 -7.28 -11.22
C GLN A 112 -7.01 -8.77 -11.30
N VAL A 113 -7.32 -9.41 -10.16
CA VAL A 113 -7.71 -10.83 -10.12
C VAL A 113 -8.96 -11.08 -10.96
N LYS A 114 -10.00 -10.25 -10.80
CA LYS A 114 -11.23 -10.37 -11.60
C LYS A 114 -10.96 -10.28 -13.11
N ARG A 115 -10.09 -9.37 -13.55
CA ARG A 115 -9.71 -9.29 -14.97
C ARG A 115 -8.99 -10.55 -15.44
N GLN A 116 -8.12 -11.14 -14.61
CA GLN A 116 -7.44 -12.39 -14.95
C GLN A 116 -8.43 -13.56 -15.03
N GLU A 117 -9.41 -13.61 -14.13
CA GLU A 117 -10.49 -14.61 -14.17
C GLU A 117 -11.34 -14.50 -15.44
N GLU A 118 -11.71 -13.28 -15.84
CA GLU A 118 -12.47 -13.03 -17.07
C GLU A 118 -11.68 -13.45 -18.32
N VAL A 119 -10.38 -13.15 -18.37
CA VAL A 119 -9.48 -13.60 -19.45
C VAL A 119 -9.40 -15.12 -19.47
N ALA A 120 -9.20 -15.77 -18.32
CA ALA A 120 -9.14 -17.23 -18.22
C ALA A 120 -10.46 -17.88 -18.68
N LYS A 121 -11.60 -17.32 -18.30
CA LYS A 121 -12.93 -17.78 -18.71
C LYS A 121 -13.15 -17.62 -20.21
N ALA A 122 -12.71 -16.51 -20.81
CA ALA A 122 -12.78 -16.31 -22.26
C ALA A 122 -11.92 -17.33 -23.02
N ILE A 123 -10.70 -17.61 -22.54
CA ILE A 123 -9.83 -18.65 -23.11
C ILE A 123 -10.47 -20.03 -22.99
N PHE A 124 -11.04 -20.35 -21.83
CA PHE A 124 -11.74 -21.62 -21.60
C PHE A 124 -12.93 -21.79 -22.55
N ASN A 125 -13.82 -20.79 -22.63
CA ASN A 125 -14.98 -20.82 -23.52
C ASN A 125 -14.57 -20.99 -24.99
N ARG A 126 -13.51 -20.31 -25.42
CA ARG A 126 -12.97 -20.47 -26.78
C ARG A 126 -12.47 -21.90 -27.02
N ARG A 127 -11.82 -22.52 -26.04
CA ARG A 127 -11.37 -23.92 -26.14
C ARG A 127 -12.56 -24.88 -26.24
N VAL A 128 -13.58 -24.71 -25.40
CA VAL A 128 -14.81 -25.52 -25.44
C VAL A 128 -15.45 -25.41 -26.82
N HIS A 129 -15.66 -24.19 -27.32
CA HIS A 129 -16.24 -23.99 -28.66
C HIS A 129 -15.43 -24.66 -29.77
N ASN A 130 -14.10 -24.54 -29.73
CA ASN A 130 -13.23 -25.21 -30.72
C ASN A 130 -13.35 -26.75 -30.64
N ILE A 131 -13.44 -27.31 -29.43
CA ILE A 131 -13.61 -28.77 -29.23
C ILE A 131 -14.98 -29.21 -29.75
N GLU A 132 -16.06 -28.46 -29.49
CA GLU A 132 -17.41 -28.77 -30.01
C GLU A 132 -17.44 -28.77 -31.54
N GLN A 133 -16.78 -27.80 -32.19
CA GLN A 133 -16.68 -27.77 -33.65
C GLN A 133 -15.87 -28.95 -34.19
N ALA A 134 -14.75 -29.28 -33.54
CA ALA A 134 -13.92 -30.43 -33.91
C ALA A 134 -14.68 -31.76 -33.78
N LEU A 135 -15.52 -31.90 -32.73
CA LEU A 135 -16.39 -33.06 -32.54
C LEU A 135 -17.43 -33.18 -33.66
N LYS A 136 -18.13 -32.08 -34.00
CA LYS A 136 -19.10 -32.07 -35.11
C LYS A 136 -18.49 -32.48 -36.44
N ILE A 137 -17.25 -32.07 -36.71
CA ILE A 137 -16.52 -32.47 -37.92
C ILE A 137 -16.17 -33.96 -37.86
N ALA A 138 -15.67 -34.45 -36.72
CA ALA A 138 -15.33 -35.86 -36.54
C ALA A 138 -16.55 -36.79 -36.73
N GLU A 139 -17.70 -36.41 -36.17
CA GLU A 139 -18.98 -37.13 -36.33
C GLU A 139 -19.40 -37.19 -37.81
N LYS A 140 -19.36 -36.06 -38.53
CA LYS A 140 -19.66 -36.02 -39.98
C LYS A 140 -18.70 -36.84 -40.82
N SER A 141 -17.44 -36.95 -40.39
CA SER A 141 -16.42 -37.78 -41.06
C SER A 141 -16.41 -39.23 -40.57
N ASN A 142 -17.37 -39.65 -39.75
CA ASN A 142 -17.51 -41.00 -39.20
C ASN A 142 -16.26 -41.50 -38.44
N ILE A 143 -15.50 -40.57 -37.84
CA ILE A 143 -14.30 -40.88 -37.05
C ILE A 143 -14.76 -41.25 -35.63
N SER A 144 -14.91 -42.55 -35.37
CA SER A 144 -15.42 -43.10 -34.11
C SER A 144 -14.33 -43.56 -33.13
N ARG A 145 -13.05 -43.55 -33.54
CA ARG A 145 -11.90 -43.95 -32.72
C ARG A 145 -10.71 -43.02 -32.94
N SER A 146 -9.80 -42.96 -31.96
CA SER A 146 -8.56 -42.19 -32.09
C SER A 146 -7.66 -42.82 -33.17
N GLU A 147 -7.51 -42.14 -34.31
CA GLU A 147 -6.55 -42.52 -35.35
C GLU A 147 -5.27 -41.70 -35.18
N THR A 148 -4.13 -42.39 -35.08
CA THR A 148 -2.81 -41.78 -34.82
C THR A 148 -1.94 -41.69 -36.07
N ASP A 149 -2.40 -42.19 -37.21
CA ASP A 149 -1.68 -42.20 -38.47
C ASP A 149 -2.36 -41.27 -39.48
N VAL A 150 -2.15 -39.95 -39.31
CA VAL A 150 -2.57 -38.95 -40.29
C VAL A 150 -1.34 -38.26 -40.87
N PRO A 151 -1.18 -38.20 -42.20
CA PRO A 151 -0.07 -37.51 -42.85
C PRO A 151 0.03 -36.05 -42.39
N GLN A 152 1.25 -35.58 -42.17
CA GLN A 152 1.59 -34.31 -41.51
C GLN A 152 0.94 -33.08 -42.14
N THR A 153 0.54 -33.17 -43.42
CA THR A 153 -0.16 -32.13 -44.19
C THR A 153 -1.59 -31.84 -43.69
N ASN A 154 -2.28 -32.81 -43.08
CA ASN A 154 -3.66 -32.65 -42.57
C ASN A 154 -3.72 -32.37 -41.05
N CYS A 155 -2.56 -32.26 -40.39
CA CYS A 155 -2.45 -32.23 -38.93
C CYS A 155 -2.80 -30.86 -38.29
N ARG A 156 -3.15 -29.83 -39.08
CA ARG A 156 -3.59 -28.53 -38.55
C ARG A 156 -5.05 -28.55 -38.06
N THR A 157 -5.89 -29.41 -38.61
CA THR A 157 -7.32 -29.52 -38.26
C THR A 157 -7.58 -30.61 -37.21
N LEU A 158 -6.85 -31.73 -37.27
CA LEU A 158 -7.07 -32.90 -36.41
C LEU A 158 -6.39 -32.85 -35.03
N LYS A 159 -5.45 -31.92 -34.80
CA LYS A 159 -4.87 -31.74 -33.46
C LYS A 159 -5.89 -31.34 -32.39
N CYS A 160 -7.05 -30.80 -32.77
CA CYS A 160 -8.14 -30.52 -31.82
C CYS A 160 -8.96 -31.75 -31.44
N SER A 161 -8.98 -32.81 -32.25
CA SER A 161 -9.76 -34.03 -31.97
C SER A 161 -8.94 -35.10 -31.23
N CYS A 162 -7.61 -35.02 -31.24
CA CYS A 162 -6.71 -36.06 -30.70
C CYS A 162 -6.23 -35.80 -29.25
N TRP A 163 -6.96 -34.99 -28.46
CA TRP A 163 -6.52 -34.64 -27.10
C TRP A 163 -6.87 -35.64 -25.98
N VAL A 164 -7.43 -36.81 -26.31
CA VAL A 164 -7.71 -37.84 -25.28
C VAL A 164 -6.50 -38.76 -25.01
N ALA A 165 -5.44 -38.73 -25.82
CA ALA A 165 -4.30 -39.65 -25.67
C ALA A 165 -3.02 -39.00 -25.12
N ARG A 166 -3.11 -38.17 -24.07
CA ARG A 166 -1.89 -37.71 -23.37
C ARG A 166 -2.00 -37.63 -21.85
N CYS A 167 -2.72 -38.59 -21.26
CA CYS A 167 -2.61 -38.92 -19.84
C CYS A 167 -2.05 -40.35 -19.67
N CYS A 168 -0.87 -40.64 -20.23
CA CYS A 168 0.05 -41.66 -19.71
C CYS A 168 1.33 -41.76 -20.54
N ARG A 169 2.44 -41.99 -19.82
CA ARG A 169 3.80 -42.37 -20.26
C ARG A 169 4.74 -41.27 -20.73
N HIS A 170 5.51 -40.78 -19.75
CA HIS A 170 6.97 -40.98 -19.70
C HIS A 170 7.68 -41.00 -21.06
N VAL A 171 8.24 -39.87 -21.49
CA VAL A 171 9.66 -39.76 -21.85
C VAL A 171 10.09 -38.31 -21.59
N TRP A 172 10.62 -38.08 -20.40
CA TRP A 172 11.58 -37.02 -20.13
C TRP A 172 12.85 -37.35 -20.94
N LYS A 173 13.05 -36.73 -22.10
CA LYS A 173 14.35 -36.64 -22.76
C LYS A 173 14.56 -35.21 -23.25
N THR A 174 15.16 -34.43 -22.36
CA THR A 174 16.21 -33.43 -22.66
C THR A 174 16.06 -32.62 -23.95
N CYS A 175 15.34 -31.50 -23.89
CA CYS A 175 15.69 -30.33 -24.71
C CYS A 175 16.76 -29.54 -23.95
N LYS A 176 18.02 -29.57 -24.43
CA LYS A 176 19.00 -28.52 -24.12
C LYS A 176 18.52 -27.18 -24.73
N PRO A 177 18.80 -26.03 -24.10
CA PRO A 177 18.45 -24.73 -24.65
C PRO A 177 19.46 -24.35 -25.74
N TRP A 178 18.95 -24.01 -26.94
CA TRP A 178 19.70 -23.27 -27.95
C TRP A 178 19.35 -21.79 -27.82
N GLY A 179 20.34 -21.00 -27.44
CA GLY A 179 20.22 -19.56 -27.21
C GLY A 179 21.53 -18.94 -26.70
N GLN A 180 22.63 -19.22 -27.38
CA GLN A 180 23.83 -18.37 -27.40
C GLN A 180 24.23 -18.18 -28.87
N MET A 181 23.95 -16.99 -29.39
CA MET A 181 24.78 -16.18 -30.29
C MET A 181 24.19 -14.77 -30.29
#